data_AF-R9TA36-F1
#
_entry.id   AF-R9TA36-F1
#
_cell.length_a   1.000
_cell.length_b   1.000
_cell.length_c   1.000
_cell.angle_alpha   90.00
_cell.angle_beta   90.00
_cell.angle_gamma   90.00
#
_symmetry.space_group_name_H-M   'P 1'
#
loop_
_entity.id
_entity.type
_entity.pdbx_description
1 polymer ?
#
loop_
_entity_poly.entity_id
_entity_poly.type
_entity_poly.pdbx_seq_one_letter_code
_entity_poly.pdbx_strand_id
1 'polypeptide(L)'
;EAPDYGHETTSEAMSYIVWIAAMHDNILKDKVVATEGGDDKAFLADSWKVLENMIPSATQQTGFWARSSLSAQACAEYPYDVSKYPSEGSQSNVGENPLHSKLTTAYSEGREYLLHWLADVDDWYGFSGSAQGTRGKFTFINTFNRGDQESCFETIPHPSIEDMKWGNEKQGMKFAFQGSTVASWSYTNAPDAEDRAIQAVYAANRWGVGDSSVSKKAAMMGDMCRNDMYDKYYKEIGCQQMSSSSAGEKGKHYLMAWYTAWGGAADSTWAWQIGCSHAHQFYQNPLAAFGLLYGEGLKGGMAAADADKDYEESLKRQLEMYLWLSSAQGPFAGGCTNCWNGDYETYPSDVPQFYKMAYIEQPVYADPGSNHWTG
;
A
#
# COMPACT_ATOMS: atom_id res chain seq x y z
N GLU A 1 5.31 -17.68 -2.42
CA GLU A 1 6.43 -17.02 -1.69
C GLU A 1 6.01 -15.67 -1.13
N ALA A 2 5.23 -14.90 -1.89
CA ALA A 2 4.30 -13.89 -1.40
C ALA A 2 3.04 -13.93 -2.29
N PRO A 3 3.16 -13.80 -3.63
CA PRO A 3 2.21 -14.42 -4.56
C PRO A 3 2.25 -15.95 -4.41
N ASP A 4 1.14 -16.61 -4.69
CA ASP A 4 0.99 -18.06 -4.61
C ASP A 4 1.02 -18.74 -5.99
N TYR A 5 0.99 -17.95 -7.07
CA TYR A 5 1.10 -18.44 -8.44
C TYR A 5 1.99 -17.57 -9.34
N GLY A 6 2.84 -18.21 -10.15
CA GLY A 6 3.94 -17.52 -10.85
C GLY A 6 3.57 -16.60 -12.02
N HIS A 7 2.33 -16.68 -12.52
CA HIS A 7 1.80 -15.72 -13.52
C HIS A 7 0.85 -14.69 -12.89
N GLU A 8 0.82 -14.60 -11.56
CA GLU A 8 0.41 -13.37 -10.91
C GLU A 8 1.47 -12.30 -11.14
N THR A 9 1.09 -11.04 -10.95
CA THR A 9 2.03 -9.93 -10.89
C THR A 9 1.74 -9.07 -9.67
N THR A 10 2.76 -8.34 -9.24
CA THR A 10 2.68 -7.44 -8.10
C THR A 10 2.94 -5.99 -8.49
N SER A 11 2.50 -5.05 -7.65
CA SER A 11 2.95 -3.66 -7.71
C SER A 11 4.48 -3.58 -7.59
N GLU A 12 5.10 -4.44 -6.79
CA GLU A 12 6.56 -4.59 -6.69
C GLU A 12 7.18 -4.87 -8.07
N ALA A 13 6.71 -5.90 -8.79
CA ALA A 13 7.22 -6.22 -10.11
C ALA A 13 7.10 -5.04 -11.08
N MET A 14 5.98 -4.30 -11.04
CA MET A 14 5.78 -3.11 -11.86
C MET A 14 6.72 -1.96 -11.48
N SER A 15 7.00 -1.76 -10.20
CA SER A 15 7.95 -0.75 -9.73
C SER A 15 9.38 -1.05 -10.21
N TYR A 16 9.78 -2.33 -10.26
CA TYR A 16 11.04 -2.76 -10.86
C TYR A 16 11.08 -2.54 -12.37
N ILE A 17 9.97 -2.74 -13.10
CA ILE A 17 9.91 -2.43 -14.54
C ILE A 17 10.16 -0.94 -14.81
N VAL A 18 9.63 -0.05 -13.96
CA VAL A 18 9.92 1.39 -14.04
C VAL A 18 11.40 1.67 -13.74
N TRP A 19 11.97 1.02 -12.73
CA TRP A 19 13.38 1.19 -12.39
C TRP A 19 14.33 0.69 -13.48
N ILE A 20 14.05 -0.48 -14.06
CA ILE A 20 14.80 -1.04 -15.19
C ILE A 20 14.74 -0.09 -16.38
N ALA A 21 13.58 0.50 -16.69
CA ALA A 21 13.44 1.47 -17.77
C ALA A 21 14.25 2.76 -17.50
N ALA A 22 14.20 3.30 -16.29
CA ALA A 22 15.01 4.46 -15.91
C ALA A 22 16.51 4.18 -16.08
N MET A 23 16.98 3.00 -15.66
CA MET A 23 18.38 2.59 -15.82
C MET A 23 18.75 2.37 -17.28
N HIS A 24 17.89 1.70 -18.05
CA HIS A 24 18.07 1.51 -19.48
C HIS A 24 18.24 2.86 -20.19
N ASP A 25 17.35 3.81 -19.94
CA ASP A 25 17.36 5.11 -20.60
C ASP A 25 18.63 5.90 -20.24
N ASN A 26 19.13 5.79 -19.00
CA ASN A 26 20.40 6.37 -18.58
C ASN A 26 21.61 5.74 -19.31
N ILE A 27 21.68 4.41 -19.38
CA ILE A 27 22.76 3.69 -20.07
C ILE A 27 22.77 4.01 -21.57
N LEU A 28 21.56 4.10 -22.17
CA LEU A 28 21.36 4.45 -23.57
C LEU A 28 21.84 5.86 -23.87
N LYS A 29 21.49 6.84 -23.01
CA LYS A 29 21.94 8.23 -23.13
C LYS A 29 23.47 8.35 -23.16
N ASP A 30 24.16 7.57 -22.31
CA ASP A 30 25.62 7.57 -22.23
C ASP A 30 26.30 6.77 -23.35
N LYS A 31 25.51 6.15 -24.25
CA LYS A 31 25.96 5.32 -25.38
C LYS A 31 26.91 4.19 -24.96
N VAL A 32 26.74 3.68 -23.74
CA VAL A 32 27.60 2.63 -23.16
C VAL A 32 27.34 1.27 -23.83
N VAL A 33 26.19 1.10 -24.48
CA VAL A 33 25.81 -0.11 -25.21
C VAL A 33 25.28 0.29 -26.60
N ALA A 34 25.71 -0.43 -27.64
CA ALA A 34 25.13 -0.30 -28.97
C ALA A 34 23.74 -0.94 -28.98
N THR A 35 22.70 -0.20 -29.36
CA THR A 35 21.37 -0.76 -29.57
C THR A 35 21.39 -1.65 -30.81
N GLU A 36 21.15 -2.95 -30.64
CA GLU A 36 20.86 -3.82 -31.81
C GLU A 36 19.56 -3.31 -32.46
N GLY A 37 19.68 -2.70 -33.64
CA GLY A 37 18.55 -2.13 -34.38
C GLY A 37 18.47 -0.59 -34.39
N GLY A 38 19.33 0.10 -33.63
CA GLY A 38 19.51 1.56 -33.74
C GLY A 38 18.34 2.44 -33.26
N ASP A 39 17.44 1.93 -32.43
CA ASP A 39 16.36 2.72 -31.85
C ASP A 39 16.80 3.27 -30.49
N ASP A 40 17.08 4.58 -30.41
CA ASP A 40 17.39 5.31 -29.17
C ASP A 40 16.10 5.61 -28.37
N LYS A 41 15.17 4.65 -28.34
CA LYS A 41 13.87 4.83 -27.70
C LYS A 41 14.00 4.76 -26.18
N ALA A 42 13.55 5.82 -25.51
CA ALA A 42 13.35 5.83 -24.05
C ALA A 42 12.09 5.04 -23.67
N PHE A 43 12.16 4.28 -22.58
CA PHE A 43 11.07 3.40 -22.12
C PHE A 43 10.38 3.87 -20.84
N LEU A 44 10.92 4.85 -20.10
CA LEU A 44 10.36 5.28 -18.82
C LEU A 44 8.84 5.57 -18.87
N ALA A 45 8.40 6.34 -19.86
CA ALA A 45 6.99 6.70 -20.00
C ALA A 45 6.09 5.53 -20.40
N ASP A 46 6.60 4.57 -21.17
CA ASP A 46 5.84 3.37 -21.54
C ASP A 46 5.77 2.39 -20.35
N SER A 47 6.86 2.23 -19.60
CA SER A 47 6.89 1.45 -18.36
C SER A 47 5.97 2.02 -17.29
N TRP A 48 5.86 3.35 -17.16
CA TRP A 48 4.91 3.96 -16.24
C TRP A 48 3.46 3.63 -16.61
N LYS A 49 3.10 3.64 -17.91
CA LYS A 49 1.76 3.22 -18.36
C LYS A 49 1.48 1.75 -18.06
N VAL A 50 2.51 0.89 -18.14
CA VAL A 50 2.37 -0.53 -17.75
C VAL A 50 2.12 -0.64 -16.25
N LEU A 51 2.86 0.11 -15.43
CA LEU A 51 2.64 0.19 -13.98
C LEU A 51 1.23 0.69 -13.65
N GLU A 52 0.70 1.67 -14.38
CA GLU A 52 -0.67 2.17 -14.19
C GLU A 52 -1.76 1.11 -14.38
N ASN A 53 -1.48 -0.03 -15.02
CA ASN A 53 -2.43 -1.15 -15.07
C ASN A 53 -2.67 -1.77 -13.68
N MET A 54 -1.75 -1.58 -12.73
CA MET A 54 -1.96 -1.98 -11.33
C MET A 54 -2.76 -0.93 -10.54
N ILE A 55 -3.06 0.25 -11.09
CA ILE A 55 -3.91 1.25 -10.43
C ILE A 55 -5.36 1.01 -10.86
N PRO A 56 -6.28 0.63 -9.94
CA PRO A 56 -7.69 0.46 -10.29
C PRO A 56 -8.24 1.69 -11.02
N SER A 57 -8.97 1.49 -12.11
CA SER A 57 -9.57 2.62 -12.84
C SER A 57 -10.69 3.28 -12.03
N ALA A 58 -11.12 4.50 -12.40
CA ALA A 58 -12.22 5.18 -11.72
C ALA A 58 -13.53 4.36 -11.72
N THR A 59 -13.76 3.53 -12.74
CA THR A 59 -14.93 2.63 -12.82
C THR A 59 -14.78 1.36 -11.98
N GLN A 60 -13.58 1.08 -11.47
CA GLN A 60 -13.31 -0.05 -10.58
C GLN A 60 -13.27 0.38 -9.10
N GLN A 61 -13.34 1.68 -8.82
CA GLN A 61 -13.41 2.26 -7.47
C GLN A 61 -14.54 3.32 -7.41
N THR A 62 -15.73 2.92 -7.86
CA THR A 62 -16.89 3.80 -8.03
C THR A 62 -17.34 4.43 -6.71
N GLY A 63 -17.67 5.72 -6.76
CA GLY A 63 -18.22 6.46 -5.62
C GLY A 63 -17.21 6.85 -4.54
N PHE A 64 -15.97 6.38 -4.60
CA PHE A 64 -14.93 6.69 -3.62
C PHE A 64 -14.50 8.16 -3.67
N TRP A 65 -14.03 8.62 -4.84
CA TRP A 65 -13.48 9.97 -5.00
C TRP A 65 -14.50 11.09 -4.77
N ALA A 66 -15.79 10.80 -4.94
CA ALA A 66 -16.86 11.76 -4.74
C ALA A 66 -17.24 11.95 -3.25
N ARG A 67 -16.64 11.20 -2.33
CA ARG A 67 -16.93 11.32 -0.91
C ARG A 67 -16.35 12.61 -0.35
N SER A 68 -17.10 13.27 0.52
CA SER A 68 -16.58 14.39 1.30
C SER A 68 -15.65 13.95 2.43
N SER A 69 -15.81 12.70 2.89
CA SER A 69 -15.03 12.07 3.95
C SER A 69 -15.07 10.55 3.79
N LEU A 70 -14.02 9.89 4.27
CA LEU A 70 -13.91 8.44 4.32
C LEU A 70 -13.73 8.00 5.76
N SER A 71 -14.30 6.87 6.11
CA SER A 71 -14.18 6.29 7.43
C SER A 71 -14.24 4.78 7.38
N ALA A 72 -13.75 4.13 8.43
CA ALA A 72 -13.77 2.68 8.55
C ALA A 72 -14.16 2.28 9.98
N GLN A 73 -15.00 1.26 10.09
CA GLN A 73 -15.31 0.67 11.39
C GLN A 73 -14.10 -0.13 11.87
N ALA A 74 -13.66 0.14 13.09
CA ALA A 74 -12.51 -0.54 13.66
C ALA A 74 -12.86 -2.00 13.99
N CYS A 75 -12.14 -2.95 13.41
CA CYS A 75 -12.20 -4.37 13.77
C CYS A 75 -10.86 -4.81 14.39
N ALA A 76 -10.92 -5.80 15.28
CA ALA A 76 -9.73 -6.39 15.86
C ALA A 76 -9.07 -7.34 14.84
N GLU A 77 -7.76 -7.43 14.85
CA GLU A 77 -7.02 -8.53 14.24
C GLU A 77 -6.74 -9.60 15.29
N TYR A 78 -6.50 -10.83 14.85
CA TYR A 78 -6.17 -11.95 15.74
C TYR A 78 -4.86 -12.60 15.27
N PRO A 79 -3.69 -12.01 15.61
CA PRO A 79 -2.39 -12.39 15.06
C PRO A 79 -2.07 -13.88 15.10
N TYR A 80 -2.50 -14.55 16.17
CA TYR A 80 -2.13 -15.95 16.46
C TYR A 80 -3.28 -16.96 16.28
N ASP A 81 -4.46 -16.52 15.84
CA ASP A 81 -5.64 -17.39 15.79
C ASP A 81 -6.55 -17.06 14.60
N VAL A 82 -6.25 -17.67 13.45
CA VAL A 82 -7.05 -17.58 12.22
C VAL A 82 -8.52 -18.01 12.43
N SER A 83 -8.83 -18.83 13.44
CA SER A 83 -10.20 -19.31 13.69
C SER A 83 -11.12 -18.23 14.28
N LYS A 84 -10.57 -17.08 14.69
CA LYS A 84 -11.33 -15.92 15.16
C LYS A 84 -11.93 -15.09 14.03
N TYR A 85 -11.55 -15.34 12.79
CA TYR A 85 -12.14 -14.70 11.62
C TYR A 85 -13.46 -15.39 11.21
N PRO A 86 -14.45 -14.63 10.71
CA PRO A 86 -14.41 -13.20 10.38
C PRO A 86 -14.43 -12.28 11.60
N SER A 87 -13.70 -11.16 11.52
CA SER A 87 -13.68 -10.10 12.55
C SER A 87 -14.36 -8.85 12.01
N GLU A 88 -15.39 -8.37 12.70
CA GLU A 88 -16.20 -7.23 12.26
C GLU A 88 -16.16 -6.08 13.26
N GLY A 89 -16.15 -4.85 12.72
CA GLY A 89 -16.25 -3.62 13.51
C GLY A 89 -17.71 -3.20 13.73
N SER A 90 -17.88 -2.01 14.30
CA SER A 90 -19.21 -1.40 14.40
C SER A 90 -19.15 0.12 14.31
N GLN A 91 -20.31 0.75 14.14
CA GLN A 91 -20.44 2.21 14.09
C GLN A 91 -20.10 2.92 15.42
N SER A 92 -19.90 2.19 16.53
CA SER A 92 -19.51 2.81 17.80
C SER A 92 -18.02 3.17 17.86
N ASN A 93 -17.19 2.66 16.95
CA ASN A 93 -15.75 2.89 16.92
C ASN A 93 -15.29 3.01 15.47
N VAL A 94 -15.13 4.25 15.02
CA VAL A 94 -14.86 4.58 13.63
C VAL A 94 -13.59 5.41 13.54
N GLY A 95 -12.70 5.00 12.63
CA GLY A 95 -11.57 5.80 12.18
C GLY A 95 -11.99 6.72 11.05
N GLU A 96 -11.58 7.99 11.08
CA GLU A 96 -11.92 8.99 10.07
C GLU A 96 -10.66 9.47 9.36
N ASN A 97 -10.64 9.37 8.03
CA ASN A 97 -9.50 9.77 7.22
C ASN A 97 -9.35 11.31 7.17
N PRO A 98 -8.24 11.88 7.65
CA PRO A 98 -8.02 13.33 7.67
C PRO A 98 -7.44 13.89 6.36
N LEU A 99 -7.02 13.04 5.43
CA LEU A 99 -6.28 13.41 4.21
C LEU A 99 -7.18 13.50 2.96
N HIS A 100 -8.25 12.70 2.89
CA HIS A 100 -9.06 12.52 1.68
C HIS A 100 -9.57 13.85 1.09
N SER A 101 -10.10 14.74 1.92
CA SER A 101 -10.61 16.04 1.45
C SER A 101 -9.52 16.96 0.91
N LYS A 102 -8.28 16.86 1.42
CA LYS A 102 -7.12 17.59 0.90
C LYS A 102 -6.75 17.08 -0.50
N LEU A 103 -6.78 15.76 -0.70
CA LEU A 103 -6.50 15.12 -1.98
C LEU A 103 -7.56 15.43 -3.04
N THR A 104 -8.85 15.26 -2.72
CA THR A 104 -9.94 15.52 -3.68
C THR A 104 -10.10 16.99 -4.02
N THR A 105 -9.65 17.91 -3.15
CA THR A 105 -9.56 19.35 -3.45
C THR A 105 -8.42 19.66 -4.42
N ALA A 106 -7.28 18.97 -4.28
CA ALA A 106 -6.08 19.24 -5.05
C ALA A 106 -6.06 18.58 -6.43
N TYR A 107 -6.73 17.43 -6.58
CA TYR A 107 -6.65 16.61 -7.77
C TYR A 107 -8.01 16.39 -8.44
N SER A 108 -8.03 16.47 -9.77
CA SER A 108 -9.16 16.10 -10.62
C SER A 108 -9.04 14.67 -11.20
N GLU A 109 -8.16 13.84 -10.63
CA GLU A 109 -7.86 12.48 -11.11
C GLU A 109 -9.09 11.56 -11.06
N GLY A 110 -10.02 11.80 -10.12
CA GLY A 110 -11.29 11.08 -10.06
C GLY A 110 -11.20 9.68 -9.44
N ARG A 111 -10.04 9.31 -8.89
CA ARG A 111 -9.76 8.00 -8.31
C ARG A 111 -8.55 8.05 -7.36
N GLU A 112 -8.44 7.08 -6.46
CA GLU A 112 -7.19 6.86 -5.73
C GLU A 112 -6.12 6.34 -6.71
N TYR A 113 -5.01 7.05 -6.80
CA TYR A 113 -3.88 6.79 -7.69
C TYR A 113 -2.78 6.01 -6.95
N LEU A 114 -3.18 4.90 -6.35
CA LEU A 114 -2.30 3.94 -5.68
C LEU A 114 -2.41 2.58 -6.39
N LEU A 115 -1.31 1.83 -6.40
CA LEU A 115 -1.26 0.51 -7.00
C LEU A 115 -2.00 -0.45 -6.09
N HIS A 116 -2.85 -1.30 -6.65
CA HIS A 116 -3.20 -2.52 -5.95
C HIS A 116 -2.00 -3.47 -5.98
N TRP A 117 -1.74 -4.17 -4.88
CA TRP A 117 -0.53 -4.96 -4.73
C TRP A 117 -0.48 -6.24 -5.57
N LEU A 118 -1.62 -6.87 -5.89
CA LEU A 118 -1.67 -8.18 -6.54
C LEU A 118 -2.71 -8.24 -7.67
N ALA A 119 -2.35 -8.94 -8.75
CA ALA A 119 -3.25 -9.23 -9.86
C ALA A 119 -2.93 -10.57 -10.52
N ASP A 120 -3.99 -11.25 -10.97
CA ASP A 120 -3.93 -12.42 -11.82
C ASP A 120 -3.86 -11.97 -13.29
N VAL A 121 -2.71 -12.16 -13.93
CA VAL A 121 -2.44 -11.60 -15.28
C VAL A 121 -3.23 -12.33 -16.36
N ASP A 122 -3.33 -13.66 -16.24
CA ASP A 122 -3.88 -14.53 -17.27
C ASP A 122 -5.25 -15.13 -16.88
N ASP A 123 -5.81 -14.70 -15.75
CA ASP A 123 -7.05 -15.19 -15.15
C ASP A 123 -6.99 -16.69 -14.81
N TRP A 124 -5.86 -17.10 -14.23
CA TRP A 124 -5.67 -18.48 -13.78
C TRP A 124 -6.72 -18.91 -12.75
N TYR A 125 -7.12 -18.02 -11.84
CA TYR A 125 -8.19 -18.26 -10.88
C TYR A 125 -9.59 -18.24 -11.50
N GLY A 126 -9.74 -17.67 -12.69
CA GLY A 126 -11.00 -17.64 -13.42
C GLY A 126 -12.01 -16.61 -12.92
N PHE A 127 -11.62 -15.69 -12.04
CA PHE A 127 -12.53 -14.68 -11.48
C PHE A 127 -13.08 -13.71 -12.54
N SER A 128 -12.41 -13.55 -13.68
CA SER A 128 -12.94 -12.78 -14.82
C SER A 128 -14.12 -13.47 -15.51
N GLY A 129 -14.41 -14.73 -15.18
CA GLY A 129 -15.47 -15.56 -15.77
C GLY A 129 -15.07 -16.22 -17.09
N SER A 130 -13.77 -16.34 -17.36
CA SER A 130 -13.28 -17.09 -18.51
C SER A 130 -13.53 -18.59 -18.35
N ALA A 131 -13.58 -19.30 -19.48
CA ALA A 131 -13.73 -20.76 -19.44
C ALA A 131 -12.42 -21.40 -18.94
N GLN A 132 -12.54 -22.48 -18.16
CA GLN A 132 -11.38 -23.19 -17.64
C GLN A 132 -10.40 -23.57 -18.78
N GLY A 133 -9.12 -23.28 -18.57
CA GLY A 133 -8.06 -23.57 -19.54
C GLY A 133 -7.97 -22.57 -20.70
N THR A 134 -8.74 -21.48 -20.66
CA THR A 134 -8.61 -20.35 -21.60
C THR A 134 -7.95 -19.16 -20.91
N ARG A 135 -7.19 -18.36 -21.67
CA ARG A 135 -6.66 -17.10 -21.16
C ARG A 135 -7.81 -16.12 -20.95
N GLY A 136 -8.00 -15.66 -19.72
CA GLY A 136 -9.02 -14.66 -19.40
C GLY A 136 -8.46 -13.24 -19.40
N LYS A 137 -9.05 -12.38 -18.57
CA LYS A 137 -8.65 -10.97 -18.44
C LYS A 137 -7.83 -10.76 -17.18
N PHE A 138 -6.88 -9.82 -17.26
CA PHE A 138 -6.21 -9.25 -16.09
C PHE A 138 -7.24 -8.91 -15.00
N THR A 139 -7.06 -9.48 -13.81
CA THR A 139 -8.01 -9.37 -12.72
C THR A 139 -7.30 -9.04 -11.41
N PHE A 140 -7.76 -7.98 -10.75
CA PHE A 140 -7.31 -7.66 -9.40
C PHE A 140 -7.82 -8.71 -8.41
N ILE A 141 -6.89 -9.25 -7.62
CA ILE A 141 -7.15 -10.28 -6.62
C ILE A 141 -6.44 -9.91 -5.32
N ASN A 142 -6.85 -10.53 -4.22
CA ASN A 142 -6.15 -10.46 -2.96
C ASN A 142 -6.14 -11.84 -2.28
N THR A 143 -5.25 -12.01 -1.31
CA THR A 143 -5.04 -13.27 -0.59
C THR A 143 -5.12 -13.05 0.92
N PHE A 144 -4.11 -12.40 1.50
CA PHE A 144 -3.96 -12.17 2.94
C PHE A 144 -5.08 -11.29 3.52
N ASN A 145 -5.70 -11.77 4.59
CA ASN A 145 -6.80 -11.08 5.29
C ASN A 145 -7.01 -11.53 6.75
N ARG A 146 -6.30 -12.54 7.25
CA ARG A 146 -6.61 -13.23 8.53
C ARG A 146 -5.45 -13.31 9.53
N GLY A 147 -4.67 -12.23 9.62
CA GLY A 147 -3.67 -12.03 10.68
C GLY A 147 -2.31 -12.69 10.41
N ASP A 148 -1.41 -12.54 11.37
CA ASP A 148 0.03 -12.74 11.19
C ASP A 148 0.45 -14.19 10.93
N GLN A 149 -0.36 -15.14 11.39
CA GLN A 149 -0.17 -16.59 11.16
C GLN A 149 -0.82 -17.08 9.85
N GLU A 150 -1.44 -16.23 9.03
CA GLU A 150 -1.89 -16.63 7.70
C GLU A 150 -0.73 -16.55 6.70
N SER A 151 0.00 -17.65 6.52
CA SER A 151 1.05 -17.75 5.51
C SER A 151 0.48 -17.76 4.08
N CYS A 152 1.34 -17.62 3.07
CA CYS A 152 0.93 -17.70 1.66
C CYS A 152 0.35 -19.08 1.27
N PHE A 153 0.46 -20.10 2.12
CA PHE A 153 -0.12 -21.43 1.90
C PHE A 153 -1.53 -21.58 2.50
N GLU A 154 -1.98 -20.61 3.29
CA GLU A 154 -3.19 -20.71 4.10
C GLU A 154 -4.28 -19.75 3.63
N THR A 155 -3.97 -18.86 2.70
CA THR A 155 -4.89 -17.87 2.16
C THR A 155 -6.01 -18.48 1.32
N ILE A 156 -7.08 -17.71 1.14
CA ILE A 156 -8.14 -18.00 0.18
C ILE A 156 -8.11 -16.88 -0.87
N PRO A 157 -7.50 -17.09 -2.04
CA PRO A 157 -7.48 -16.11 -3.12
C PRO A 157 -8.90 -15.68 -3.49
N HIS A 158 -9.11 -14.38 -3.63
CA HIS A 158 -10.42 -13.80 -3.87
C HIS A 158 -10.33 -12.54 -4.74
N PRO A 159 -11.37 -12.22 -5.54
CA PRO A 159 -11.33 -11.05 -6.39
C PRO A 159 -11.46 -9.77 -5.57
N SER A 160 -10.77 -8.73 -6.02
CA SER A 160 -10.85 -7.39 -5.41
C SER A 160 -12.19 -6.72 -5.71
N ILE A 161 -12.87 -7.13 -6.79
CA ILE A 161 -14.27 -6.78 -7.08
C ILE A 161 -15.13 -8.01 -6.77
N GLU A 162 -15.93 -7.90 -5.71
CA GLU A 162 -16.88 -8.93 -5.28
C GLU A 162 -18.24 -8.65 -5.93
N ASP A 163 -18.64 -9.48 -6.89
CA ASP A 163 -19.93 -9.41 -7.58
C ASP A 163 -20.88 -10.57 -7.25
N MET A 164 -20.56 -11.33 -6.20
CA MET A 164 -21.31 -12.46 -5.65
C MET A 164 -21.43 -13.66 -6.60
N LYS A 165 -20.58 -13.75 -7.64
CA LYS A 165 -20.60 -14.88 -8.59
C LYS A 165 -19.94 -16.14 -8.06
N TRP A 166 -18.95 -16.00 -7.18
CA TRP A 166 -18.08 -17.08 -6.74
C TRP A 166 -18.17 -17.28 -5.24
N GLY A 167 -17.78 -18.46 -4.76
CA GLY A 167 -17.76 -18.74 -3.33
C GLY A 167 -19.15 -19.03 -2.74
N ASN A 168 -19.43 -18.45 -1.59
CA ASN A 168 -20.66 -18.67 -0.83
C ASN A 168 -21.84 -17.89 -1.44
N GLU A 169 -23.02 -18.50 -1.52
CA GLU A 169 -24.22 -17.86 -2.11
C GLU A 169 -24.64 -16.52 -1.46
N LYS A 170 -24.35 -16.33 -0.17
CA LYS A 170 -24.71 -15.12 0.58
C LYS A 170 -23.54 -14.18 0.78
N GLN A 171 -22.32 -14.69 0.79
CA GLN A 171 -21.12 -13.95 1.18
C GLN A 171 -20.06 -13.83 0.05
N GLY A 172 -20.33 -14.38 -1.12
CA GLY A 172 -19.35 -14.42 -2.20
C GLY A 172 -18.04 -15.10 -1.78
N MET A 173 -16.92 -14.59 -2.27
CA MET A 173 -15.58 -14.98 -1.84
C MET A 173 -15.16 -14.34 -0.52
N LYS A 174 -15.96 -13.42 0.04
CA LYS A 174 -15.68 -12.78 1.34
C LYS A 174 -16.11 -13.61 2.56
N PHE A 175 -16.61 -14.83 2.36
CA PHE A 175 -17.17 -15.70 3.40
C PHE A 175 -16.23 -15.99 4.58
N ALA A 176 -14.91 -15.98 4.35
CA ALA A 176 -13.91 -16.22 5.39
C ALA A 176 -13.51 -14.96 6.17
N PHE A 177 -13.92 -13.78 5.72
CA PHE A 177 -13.43 -12.48 6.20
C PHE A 177 -14.55 -11.58 6.74
N GLN A 178 -15.79 -11.81 6.30
CA GLN A 178 -16.96 -11.03 6.69
C GLN A 178 -18.13 -11.95 7.05
N GLY A 179 -18.88 -11.62 8.09
CA GLY A 179 -20.13 -12.30 8.47
C GLY A 179 -21.29 -11.96 7.54
N SER A 180 -21.22 -10.83 6.85
CA SER A 180 -22.14 -10.46 5.76
C SER A 180 -21.42 -9.62 4.70
N THR A 181 -21.88 -9.69 3.45
CA THR A 181 -21.33 -8.84 2.39
C THR A 181 -22.38 -8.49 1.34
N VAL A 182 -22.05 -7.51 0.52
CA VAL A 182 -22.80 -7.06 -0.66
C VAL A 182 -21.82 -6.93 -1.81
N ALA A 183 -22.34 -6.80 -3.03
CA ALA A 183 -21.50 -6.47 -4.17
C ALA A 183 -20.67 -5.21 -3.86
N SER A 184 -19.36 -5.35 -3.92
CA SER A 184 -18.40 -4.36 -3.39
C SER A 184 -17.05 -4.49 -4.08
N TRP A 185 -16.14 -3.59 -3.77
CA TRP A 185 -14.76 -3.63 -4.24
C TRP A 185 -13.83 -3.18 -3.11
N SER A 186 -12.61 -3.71 -3.09
CA SER A 186 -11.58 -3.36 -2.12
C SER A 186 -10.19 -3.59 -2.69
N TYR A 187 -9.28 -2.65 -2.49
CA TYR A 187 -7.89 -2.72 -2.90
C TYR A 187 -6.96 -2.39 -1.72
N THR A 188 -5.72 -2.81 -1.85
CA THR A 188 -4.65 -2.64 -0.87
C THR A 188 -3.38 -2.33 -1.62
N ASN A 189 -2.66 -1.26 -1.25
CA ASN A 189 -1.35 -0.99 -1.82
C ASN A 189 -0.23 -1.65 -1.02
N ALA A 190 0.97 -1.65 -1.61
CA ALA A 190 2.19 -2.10 -0.97
C ALA A 190 3.19 -0.93 -1.06
N PRO A 191 3.26 -0.06 -0.03
CA PRO A 191 3.87 1.26 -0.14
C PRO A 191 5.34 1.27 -0.59
N ASP A 192 6.07 0.18 -0.32
CA ASP A 192 7.43 -0.01 -0.80
C ASP A 192 7.53 0.01 -2.33
N ALA A 193 6.50 -0.49 -3.04
CA ALA A 193 6.44 -0.51 -4.48
C ALA A 193 6.20 0.87 -5.08
N GLU A 194 5.26 1.65 -4.53
CA GLU A 194 5.08 3.04 -4.93
C GLU A 194 6.35 3.86 -4.69
N ASP A 195 6.95 3.73 -3.51
CA ASP A 195 8.18 4.46 -3.18
C ASP A 195 9.36 4.04 -4.07
N ARG A 196 9.49 2.74 -4.42
CA ARG A 196 10.48 2.25 -5.38
C ARG A 196 10.28 2.87 -6.78
N ALA A 197 9.03 2.99 -7.23
CA ALA A 197 8.71 3.65 -8.50
C ALA A 197 9.02 5.16 -8.46
N ILE A 198 8.72 5.84 -7.35
CA ILE A 198 9.05 7.26 -7.12
C ILE A 198 10.57 7.46 -7.10
N GLN A 199 11.31 6.59 -6.42
CA GLN A 199 12.77 6.58 -6.39
C GLN A 199 13.36 6.42 -7.80
N ALA A 200 12.80 5.53 -8.62
CA ALA A 200 13.23 5.34 -10.01
C ALA A 200 13.02 6.60 -10.86
N VAL A 201 11.88 7.28 -10.70
CA VAL A 201 11.59 8.55 -11.39
C VAL A 201 12.51 9.66 -10.91
N TYR A 202 12.77 9.74 -9.60
CA TYR A 202 13.75 10.66 -9.05
C TYR A 202 15.16 10.45 -9.65
N ALA A 203 15.58 9.20 -9.78
CA ALA A 203 16.86 8.85 -10.40
C ALA A 203 16.88 9.25 -11.89
N ALA A 204 15.83 8.93 -12.65
CA ALA A 204 15.69 9.30 -14.07
C ALA A 204 15.78 10.82 -14.27
N ASN A 205 15.11 11.60 -13.43
CA ASN A 205 15.15 13.06 -13.47
C ASN A 205 16.58 13.56 -13.25
N ARG A 206 17.29 13.02 -12.25
CA ARG A 206 18.70 13.37 -11.99
C ARG A 206 19.66 12.99 -13.12
N TRP A 207 19.39 11.88 -13.79
CA TRP A 207 20.14 11.45 -14.95
C TRP A 207 19.80 12.24 -16.21
N GLY A 208 18.79 13.11 -16.18
CA GLY A 208 18.35 13.89 -17.33
C GLY A 208 17.77 13.01 -18.44
N VAL A 209 17.11 11.91 -18.05
CA VAL A 209 16.30 11.02 -18.90
C VAL A 209 14.85 10.93 -18.40
N GLY A 210 14.49 11.81 -17.48
CA GLY A 210 13.15 11.90 -16.91
C GLY A 210 12.10 12.36 -17.93
N ASP A 211 10.85 12.02 -17.62
CA ASP A 211 9.67 12.47 -18.36
C ASP A 211 8.79 13.33 -17.44
N SER A 212 8.40 14.52 -17.89
CA SER A 212 7.64 15.47 -17.07
C SER A 212 6.22 15.01 -16.75
N SER A 213 5.60 14.20 -17.63
CA SER A 213 4.27 13.62 -17.39
C SER A 213 4.35 12.49 -16.35
N VAL A 214 5.40 11.68 -16.41
CA VAL A 214 5.71 10.65 -15.41
C VAL A 214 6.04 11.29 -14.06
N SER A 215 6.84 12.35 -14.03
CA SER A 215 7.19 13.06 -12.80
C SER A 215 5.95 13.60 -12.07
N LYS A 216 4.99 14.18 -12.80
CA LYS A 216 3.72 14.65 -12.22
C LYS A 216 2.91 13.51 -11.63
N LYS A 217 2.86 12.36 -12.30
CA LYS A 217 2.14 11.17 -11.83
C LYS A 217 2.82 10.54 -10.60
N ALA A 218 4.15 10.46 -10.59
CA ALA A 218 4.92 9.99 -9.44
C ALA A 218 4.74 10.90 -8.22
N ALA A 219 4.72 12.21 -8.43
CA ALA A 219 4.44 13.17 -7.36
C ALA A 219 3.01 13.04 -6.82
N MET A 220 2.01 12.87 -7.69
CA MET A 220 0.63 12.61 -7.28
C MET A 220 0.49 11.29 -6.51
N MET A 221 1.17 10.23 -6.95
CA MET A 221 1.25 8.95 -6.23
C MET A 221 1.83 9.14 -4.83
N GLY A 222 2.96 9.85 -4.70
CA GLY A 222 3.54 10.18 -3.39
C GLY A 222 2.57 10.97 -2.50
N ASP A 223 1.85 11.95 -3.06
CA ASP A 223 0.88 12.72 -2.28
C ASP A 223 -0.23 11.82 -1.66
N MET A 224 -0.66 10.80 -2.40
CA MET A 224 -1.64 9.81 -1.92
C MET A 224 -1.03 8.77 -0.98
N CYS A 225 0.25 8.41 -1.15
CA CYS A 225 1.00 7.54 -0.23
C CYS A 225 1.13 8.14 1.18
N ARG A 226 0.81 9.43 1.39
CA ARG A 226 0.70 9.99 2.75
C ARG A 226 -0.39 9.31 3.59
N ASN A 227 -1.34 8.59 3.00
CA ASN A 227 -2.26 7.72 3.75
C ASN A 227 -1.51 6.60 4.50
N ASP A 228 -0.38 6.12 3.96
CA ASP A 228 0.46 5.08 4.58
C ASP A 228 1.16 5.56 5.86
N MET A 229 1.13 6.87 6.11
CA MET A 229 1.73 7.49 7.30
C MET A 229 0.78 7.54 8.51
N TYR A 230 -0.44 7.02 8.38
CA TYR A 230 -1.44 7.01 9.43
C TYR A 230 -1.69 5.62 10.02
N ASP A 231 -1.98 5.62 11.31
CA ASP A 231 -2.58 4.49 12.02
C ASP A 231 -3.79 3.92 11.26
N LYS A 232 -3.98 2.59 11.34
CA LYS A 232 -5.03 1.86 10.62
C LYS A 232 -6.42 2.50 10.75
N TYR A 233 -6.79 2.93 11.95
CA TYR A 233 -8.07 3.59 12.21
C TYR A 233 -7.88 5.04 12.68
N TYR A 234 -6.78 5.67 12.26
CA TYR A 234 -6.44 7.07 12.54
C TYR A 234 -6.44 7.40 14.05
N LYS A 235 -6.20 6.42 14.92
CA LYS A 235 -6.13 6.61 16.38
C LYS A 235 -4.84 7.32 16.75
N GLU A 236 -4.84 8.01 17.89
CA GLU A 236 -3.66 8.71 18.38
C GLU A 236 -2.48 7.74 18.57
N ILE A 237 -1.28 8.15 18.15
CA ILE A 237 -0.09 7.33 18.35
C ILE A 237 0.17 7.13 19.86
N GLY A 238 0.20 5.87 20.30
CA GLY A 238 0.34 5.40 21.67
C GLY A 238 -0.98 5.21 22.44
N CYS A 239 -2.14 5.14 21.77
CA CYS A 239 -3.45 5.14 22.44
C CYS A 239 -3.70 3.91 23.33
N GLN A 240 -3.17 2.74 22.98
CA GLN A 240 -3.23 1.51 23.80
C GLN A 240 -4.63 1.11 24.30
N GLN A 241 -5.66 1.49 23.55
CA GLN A 241 -7.04 1.07 23.76
C GLN A 241 -7.85 1.09 22.45
N MET A 242 -8.48 -0.03 22.12
CA MET A 242 -9.31 -0.16 20.91
C MET A 242 -10.41 0.89 20.83
N SER A 243 -11.04 1.22 21.97
CA SER A 243 -12.15 2.18 22.06
C SER A 243 -11.73 3.64 21.91
N SER A 244 -10.43 3.94 21.77
CA SER A 244 -9.96 5.31 21.52
C SER A 244 -10.56 5.85 20.23
N SER A 245 -10.98 7.12 20.23
CA SER A 245 -11.51 7.77 19.04
C SER A 245 -10.45 8.00 17.96
N SER A 246 -10.87 8.24 16.72
CA SER A 246 -10.02 8.87 15.71
C SER A 246 -9.39 10.16 16.25
N ALA A 247 -8.16 10.45 15.84
CA ALA A 247 -7.34 11.56 16.34
C ALA A 247 -6.80 12.48 15.23
N GLY A 248 -7.25 12.28 13.98
CA GLY A 248 -6.84 13.08 12.82
C GLY A 248 -5.31 13.08 12.66
N GLU A 249 -4.71 14.27 12.54
CA GLU A 249 -3.26 14.43 12.37
C GLU A 249 -2.42 13.81 13.52
N LYS A 250 -2.98 13.61 14.71
CA LYS A 250 -2.28 12.92 15.81
C LYS A 250 -2.17 11.41 15.63
N GLY A 251 -2.88 10.86 14.65
CA GLY A 251 -2.75 9.46 14.23
C GLY A 251 -1.68 9.25 13.16
N LYS A 252 -0.92 10.29 12.78
CA LYS A 252 0.15 10.20 11.80
C LYS A 252 1.47 9.80 12.47
N HIS A 253 2.00 8.63 12.14
CA HIS A 253 3.32 8.16 12.60
C HIS A 253 4.47 8.55 11.67
N TYR A 254 4.19 9.03 10.45
CA TYR A 254 5.20 9.50 9.48
C TYR A 254 6.19 8.42 9.01
N LEU A 255 5.77 7.16 9.04
CA LEU A 255 6.51 6.02 8.50
C LEU A 255 5.71 5.45 7.34
N MET A 256 6.36 4.75 6.41
CA MET A 256 5.64 3.98 5.41
C MET A 256 5.19 2.67 6.07
N ALA A 257 3.90 2.58 6.40
CA ALA A 257 3.33 1.38 7.00
C ALA A 257 3.22 0.24 5.98
N TRP A 258 2.75 -0.93 6.42
CA TRP A 258 2.63 -2.10 5.55
C TRP A 258 1.65 -1.91 4.39
N TYR A 259 0.61 -1.10 4.58
CA TYR A 259 -0.40 -0.81 3.57
C TYR A 259 -1.24 0.43 3.90
N THR A 260 -1.90 0.94 2.89
CA THR A 260 -3.22 1.57 2.92
C THR A 260 -4.19 0.65 2.18
N ALA A 261 -5.43 0.56 2.66
CA ALA A 261 -6.48 -0.15 1.95
C ALA A 261 -7.73 0.71 1.82
N TRP A 262 -8.45 0.54 0.71
CA TRP A 262 -9.67 1.29 0.44
C TRP A 262 -10.70 0.42 -0.27
N GLY A 263 -11.98 0.74 -0.09
CA GLY A 263 -13.06 -0.05 -0.64
C GLY A 263 -14.39 0.68 -0.67
N GLY A 264 -15.38 0.07 -1.31
CA GLY A 264 -16.70 0.65 -1.46
C GLY A 264 -17.76 -0.33 -1.95
N ALA A 265 -19.02 0.05 -1.80
CA ALA A 265 -20.13 -0.68 -2.38
C ALA A 265 -20.13 -0.52 -3.90
N ALA A 266 -20.51 -1.57 -4.64
CA ALA A 266 -20.63 -1.49 -6.10
C ALA A 266 -21.67 -0.44 -6.54
N ASP A 267 -22.72 -0.25 -5.73
CA ASP A 267 -23.77 0.76 -5.94
C ASP A 267 -23.39 2.16 -5.42
N SER A 268 -22.15 2.34 -4.97
CA SER A 268 -21.62 3.60 -4.44
C SER A 268 -22.32 4.13 -3.18
N THR A 269 -23.07 3.31 -2.43
CA THR A 269 -23.77 3.75 -1.19
C THR A 269 -22.85 3.99 -0.01
N TRP A 270 -21.72 3.29 0.09
CA TRP A 270 -20.65 3.53 1.07
C TRP A 270 -19.26 3.35 0.47
N ALA A 271 -18.25 3.94 1.12
CA ALA A 271 -16.83 3.76 0.83
C ALA A 271 -16.01 3.97 2.12
N TRP A 272 -14.84 3.34 2.21
CA TRP A 272 -13.95 3.37 3.37
C TRP A 272 -12.48 3.42 2.94
N GLN A 273 -11.61 3.91 3.83
CA GLN A 273 -10.16 3.82 3.71
C GLN A 273 -9.53 3.68 5.10
N ILE A 274 -8.50 2.84 5.21
CA ILE A 274 -7.68 2.63 6.41
C ILE A 274 -6.22 2.87 6.07
N GLY A 275 -5.46 3.42 7.01
CA GLY A 275 -3.99 3.37 6.96
C GLY A 275 -3.49 2.00 7.44
N CYS A 276 -2.35 1.97 8.11
CA CYS A 276 -1.86 0.78 8.80
C CYS A 276 -1.03 1.14 10.02
N SER A 277 -1.26 0.43 11.13
CA SER A 277 -0.60 0.69 12.40
C SER A 277 0.78 0.05 12.51
N HIS A 278 1.17 -0.79 11.55
CA HIS A 278 2.39 -1.61 11.57
C HIS A 278 3.39 -1.08 10.55
N ALA A 279 4.58 -0.71 11.00
CA ALA A 279 5.66 -0.23 10.15
C ALA A 279 6.86 -1.16 10.26
N HIS A 280 7.43 -1.54 9.11
CA HIS A 280 8.59 -2.41 9.01
C HIS A 280 9.75 -1.66 8.36
N GLN A 281 10.99 -1.88 8.82
CA GLN A 281 12.18 -1.21 8.30
C GLN A 281 12.37 -1.31 6.78
N PHE A 282 11.99 -2.43 6.14
CA PHE A 282 12.25 -2.61 4.70
C PHE A 282 11.28 -1.82 3.81
N TYR A 283 10.11 -1.43 4.34
CA TYR A 283 9.17 -0.56 3.63
C TYR A 283 9.60 0.90 3.60
N GLN A 284 10.56 1.30 4.46
CA GLN A 284 10.99 2.69 4.52
C GLN A 284 11.83 3.03 3.29
N ASN A 285 11.60 4.20 2.69
CA ASN A 285 12.38 4.69 1.57
C ASN A 285 12.74 6.19 1.76
N PRO A 286 13.80 6.49 2.54
CA PRO A 286 14.29 7.85 2.72
C PRO A 286 14.68 8.52 1.38
N LEU A 287 15.03 7.74 0.36
CA LEU A 287 15.41 8.27 -0.95
C LEU A 287 14.18 8.72 -1.76
N ALA A 288 13.06 7.99 -1.69
CA ALA A 288 11.79 8.41 -2.28
C ALA A 288 11.28 9.69 -1.59
N ALA A 289 11.28 9.73 -0.25
CA ALA A 289 10.92 10.93 0.51
C ALA A 289 11.81 12.13 0.15
N PHE A 290 13.14 11.92 0.07
CA PHE A 290 14.07 12.94 -0.39
C PHE A 290 13.77 13.39 -1.83
N GLY A 291 13.47 12.45 -2.73
CA GLY A 291 13.11 12.71 -4.12
C GLY A 291 11.84 13.56 -4.24
N LEU A 292 10.82 13.28 -3.44
CA LEU A 292 9.60 14.08 -3.40
C LEU A 292 9.84 15.49 -2.85
N LEU A 293 10.78 15.67 -1.92
CA LEU A 293 11.09 16.99 -1.36
C LEU A 293 11.99 17.85 -2.24
N TYR A 294 12.94 17.23 -2.95
CA TYR A 294 14.06 17.95 -3.56
C TYR A 294 14.32 17.56 -5.03
N GLY A 295 13.60 16.56 -5.56
CA GLY A 295 13.69 16.14 -6.95
C GLY A 295 13.04 17.13 -7.90
N GLU A 296 13.72 17.38 -9.02
CA GLU A 296 13.19 18.20 -10.10
C GLU A 296 11.87 17.61 -10.61
N GLY A 297 10.84 18.45 -10.74
CA GLY A 297 9.52 18.03 -11.21
C GLY A 297 8.68 17.21 -10.21
N LEU A 298 9.23 16.83 -9.05
CA LEU A 298 8.51 16.04 -8.04
C LEU A 298 7.86 16.91 -6.95
N LYS A 299 8.61 17.77 -6.24
CA LYS A 299 8.05 18.58 -5.13
C LYS A 299 6.84 19.41 -5.54
N GLY A 300 6.91 20.08 -6.70
CA GLY A 300 5.83 20.90 -7.22
C GLY A 300 4.64 20.12 -7.79
N GLY A 301 4.74 18.78 -7.91
CA GLY A 301 3.65 17.91 -8.35
C GLY A 301 2.80 17.34 -7.22
N MET A 302 3.28 17.41 -5.96
CA MET A 302 2.47 17.15 -4.78
C MET A 302 1.59 18.39 -4.53
N ALA A 303 0.32 18.29 -4.90
CA ALA A 303 -0.58 19.43 -5.00
C ALA A 303 -1.46 19.61 -3.76
N ALA A 304 -1.67 18.55 -2.97
CA ALA A 304 -2.47 18.61 -1.77
C ALA A 304 -1.71 19.30 -0.64
N ALA A 305 -2.49 19.97 0.22
CA ALA A 305 -1.93 20.77 1.30
C ALA A 305 -1.06 19.93 2.24
N ASP A 306 0.01 20.57 2.74
CA ASP A 306 0.97 20.06 3.71
C ASP A 306 1.81 18.85 3.26
N ALA A 307 1.78 18.47 1.98
CA ALA A 307 2.54 17.32 1.49
C ALA A 307 4.06 17.46 1.71
N ASP A 308 4.59 18.66 1.51
CA ASP A 308 6.00 18.97 1.77
C ASP A 308 6.36 18.83 3.25
N LYS A 309 5.55 19.37 4.16
CA LYS A 309 5.78 19.24 5.61
C LYS A 309 5.69 17.78 6.07
N ASP A 310 4.73 17.04 5.54
CA ASP A 310 4.55 15.63 5.87
C ASP A 310 5.75 14.80 5.43
N TYR A 311 6.28 15.04 4.23
CA TYR A 311 7.49 14.36 3.76
C TYR A 311 8.77 14.84 4.45
N GLU A 312 8.86 16.10 4.89
CA GLU A 312 9.98 16.57 5.72
C GLU A 312 10.05 15.80 7.05
N GLU A 313 8.92 15.63 7.72
CA GLU A 313 8.85 14.84 8.95
C GLU A 313 9.00 13.33 8.68
N SER A 314 8.45 12.81 7.57
CA SER A 314 8.61 11.41 7.17
C SER A 314 10.07 11.05 6.88
N LEU A 315 10.78 11.85 6.08
CA LEU A 315 12.20 11.63 5.82
C LEU A 315 13.01 11.55 7.12
N LYS A 316 12.77 12.50 8.03
CA LYS A 316 13.41 12.51 9.35
C LYS A 316 13.05 11.27 10.16
N ARG A 317 11.76 10.93 10.24
CA ARG A 317 11.25 9.81 11.05
C ARG A 317 11.77 8.46 10.56
N GLN A 318 11.84 8.26 9.25
CA GLN A 318 12.39 7.05 8.65
C GLN A 318 13.88 6.87 8.99
N LEU A 319 14.68 7.94 8.90
CA LEU A 319 16.10 7.90 9.30
C LEU A 319 16.27 7.60 10.80
N GLU A 320 15.44 8.20 11.65
CA GLU A 320 15.42 7.90 13.09
C GLU A 320 15.04 6.44 13.37
N MET A 321 14.09 5.88 12.62
CA MET A 321 13.68 4.47 12.74
C MET A 321 14.83 3.52 12.41
N TYR A 322 15.56 3.75 11.30
CA TYR A 322 16.73 2.93 10.97
C TYR A 322 17.81 2.98 12.06
N LEU A 323 18.09 4.17 12.61
CA LEU A 323 19.05 4.29 13.72
C LEU A 323 18.57 3.55 14.98
N TRP A 324 17.28 3.64 15.29
CA TRP A 324 16.68 2.96 16.43
C TRP A 324 16.70 1.43 16.30
N LEU A 325 16.51 0.90 15.09
CA LEU A 325 16.48 -0.54 14.81
C LEU A 325 17.86 -1.14 14.55
N SER A 326 18.93 -0.36 14.55
CA SER A 326 20.28 -0.87 14.30
C SER A 326 20.72 -1.82 15.42
N SER A 327 20.93 -3.09 15.07
CA SER A 327 21.44 -4.08 16.01
C SER A 327 22.93 -3.84 16.30
N ALA A 328 23.42 -4.39 17.41
CA ALA A 328 24.84 -4.33 17.77
C ALA A 328 25.76 -4.98 16.71
N GLN A 329 25.22 -5.86 15.86
CA GLN A 329 25.95 -6.57 14.81
C GLN A 329 25.86 -5.89 13.43
N GLY A 330 25.00 -4.87 13.27
CA GLY A 330 24.83 -4.13 12.02
C GLY A 330 23.45 -4.25 11.36
N PRO A 331 22.84 -5.44 11.22
CA PRO A 331 21.51 -5.57 10.62
C PRO A 331 20.45 -4.77 11.36
N PHE A 332 19.39 -4.37 10.65
CA PHE A 332 18.24 -3.71 11.26
C PHE A 332 17.23 -4.74 11.78
N ALA A 333 16.68 -4.49 12.96
CA ALA A 333 15.54 -5.23 13.51
C ALA A 333 14.22 -4.88 12.79
N GLY A 334 13.13 -5.59 13.07
CA GLY A 334 11.87 -5.52 12.31
C GLY A 334 11.22 -4.13 12.23
N GLY A 335 10.61 -3.67 13.31
CA GLY A 335 9.89 -2.39 13.28
C GLY A 335 9.08 -2.07 14.53
N CYS A 336 7.94 -1.40 14.33
CA CYS A 336 7.07 -0.99 15.41
C CYS A 336 5.58 -1.00 15.03
N THR A 337 4.71 -1.06 16.04
CA THR A 337 3.25 -0.96 15.87
C THR A 337 2.63 0.08 16.80
N ASN A 338 1.54 0.71 16.33
CA ASN A 338 0.61 1.44 17.19
C ASN A 338 -0.52 0.54 17.73
N CYS A 339 -0.80 -0.58 17.05
CA CYS A 339 -1.85 -1.53 17.35
C CYS A 339 -1.23 -2.84 17.86
N TRP A 340 -0.98 -2.93 19.16
CA TRP A 340 -0.44 -4.14 19.78
C TRP A 340 -1.47 -5.26 19.73
N ASN A 341 -1.04 -6.48 19.40
CA ASN A 341 -1.88 -7.68 19.25
C ASN A 341 -3.10 -7.53 18.32
N GLY A 342 -3.14 -6.49 17.48
CA GLY A 342 -4.25 -6.31 16.53
C GLY A 342 -5.49 -5.61 17.08
N ASP A 343 -5.50 -5.23 18.35
CA ASP A 343 -6.65 -4.62 19.03
C ASP A 343 -6.26 -3.45 19.96
N TYR A 344 -5.09 -2.85 19.72
CA TYR A 344 -4.56 -1.74 20.54
C TYR A 344 -4.48 -2.11 22.02
N GLU A 345 -4.10 -3.34 22.36
CA GLU A 345 -3.83 -3.72 23.73
C GLU A 345 -2.75 -2.83 24.38
N THR A 346 -2.73 -2.82 25.72
CA THR A 346 -1.67 -2.14 26.48
C THR A 346 -0.34 -2.82 26.22
N TYR A 347 0.68 -2.03 25.90
CA TYR A 347 2.01 -2.56 25.60
C TYR A 347 2.62 -3.17 26.87
N PRO A 348 3.34 -4.30 26.77
CA PRO A 348 4.14 -4.80 27.88
C PRO A 348 5.14 -3.73 28.34
N SER A 349 5.35 -3.62 29.66
CA SER A 349 6.14 -2.52 30.26
C SER A 349 7.61 -2.51 29.86
N ASP A 350 8.13 -3.64 29.40
CA ASP A 350 9.51 -3.87 28.98
C ASP A 350 9.73 -3.71 27.48
N VAL A 351 8.67 -3.50 26.69
CA VAL A 351 8.79 -3.30 25.24
C VAL A 351 9.31 -1.89 24.93
N PRO A 352 10.45 -1.75 24.23
CA PRO A 352 10.95 -0.46 23.78
C PRO A 352 9.96 0.24 22.87
N GLN A 353 9.96 1.57 22.91
CA GLN A 353 9.05 2.37 22.09
C GLN A 353 9.81 3.33 21.18
N PHE A 354 9.28 3.52 19.97
CA PHE A 354 9.69 4.53 19.01
C PHE A 354 8.54 5.51 18.79
N TYR A 355 8.68 6.76 19.22
CA TYR A 355 7.58 7.75 19.14
C TYR A 355 6.24 7.24 19.70
N LYS A 356 6.28 6.50 20.82
CA LYS A 356 5.15 5.82 21.48
C LYS A 356 4.58 4.59 20.75
N MET A 357 5.13 4.18 19.62
CA MET A 357 4.81 2.89 18.99
C MET A 357 5.68 1.79 19.61
N ALA A 358 5.10 0.63 19.87
CA ALA A 358 5.78 -0.50 20.50
C ALA A 358 6.67 -1.24 19.48
N TYR A 359 7.88 -1.62 19.88
CA TYR A 359 8.76 -2.46 19.08
C TYR A 359 8.15 -3.83 18.79
N ILE A 360 8.26 -4.29 17.53
CA ILE A 360 7.92 -5.65 17.11
C ILE A 360 9.07 -6.22 16.28
N GLU A 361 9.47 -7.45 16.61
CA GLU A 361 10.54 -8.18 15.92
C GLU A 361 10.15 -8.57 14.48
N GLN A 362 8.90 -8.99 14.29
CA GLN A 362 8.33 -9.42 13.01
C GLN A 362 7.00 -8.68 12.73
N PRO A 363 7.04 -7.43 12.26
CA PRO A 363 5.81 -6.72 11.92
C PRO A 363 4.95 -7.48 10.90
N VAL A 364 3.64 -7.58 11.16
CA VAL A 364 2.59 -8.11 10.27
C VAL A 364 2.58 -9.62 10.05
N TYR A 365 3.71 -10.28 9.79
CA TYR A 365 3.72 -11.72 9.50
C TYR A 365 4.66 -12.48 10.42
N ALA A 366 4.21 -13.67 10.83
CA ALA A 366 4.89 -14.58 11.73
C ALA A 366 5.05 -16.00 11.17
N ASP A 367 4.50 -16.30 9.98
CA ASP A 367 4.71 -17.56 9.26
C ASP A 367 5.11 -17.37 7.77
N PRO A 368 6.42 -17.25 7.46
CA PRO A 368 7.51 -17.05 8.42
C PRO A 368 7.52 -15.62 8.98
N GLY A 369 8.31 -15.40 10.03
CA GLY A 369 8.57 -14.06 10.56
C GLY A 369 9.07 -13.08 9.48
N SER A 370 8.40 -11.94 9.35
CA SER A 370 8.66 -10.96 8.27
C SER A 370 10.10 -10.43 8.22
N ASN A 371 10.79 -10.37 9.36
CA ASN A 371 12.19 -9.92 9.44
C ASN A 371 13.21 -11.07 9.48
N HIS A 372 12.82 -12.31 9.15
CA HIS A 372 13.75 -13.44 8.98
C HIS A 372 14.35 -13.52 7.57
N TRP A 373 13.80 -12.76 6.63
CA TRP A 373 14.33 -12.66 5.28
C TRP A 373 15.43 -11.60 5.23
N THR A 374 16.57 -11.93 4.60
CA THR A 374 17.74 -11.04 4.50
C THR A 374 17.63 -10.01 3.37
N GLY A 375 16.64 -10.16 2.47
CA GLY A 375 16.52 -9.38 1.24
C GLY A 375 16.10 -7.93 1.41
#